data_AF-A0A6P4YN73-F1
#
_entry.id   AF-A0A6P4YN73-F1
#
_cell.length_a   1.000
_cell.length_b   1.000
_cell.length_c   1.000
_cell.angle_alpha   90.00
_cell.angle_beta   90.00
_cell.angle_gamma   90.00
#
_symmetry.space_group_name_H-M   'P 1'
#
loop_
_entity.id
_entity.type
_entity.pdbx_description
1 polymer ?
#
loop_
_entity_poly.entity_id
_entity_poly.type
_entity_poly.pdbx_seq_one_letter_code
_entity_poly.pdbx_strand_id
1 'polypeptide(L)'
;MAARLDLRPRRTVDGCLGLDLSNQGLTSIPEEVFDITELEFLNVSQNKLTSIPEAIGRLWKLERLGADRNKLTSLPQAIGSLQKLTMLYIYDNKLTEVPPGVCSLSNLEVLGVSKNKLSTLPPGVEKLQKLREMGIDGNQLTEVPPGICSLSNLEVLNVSNNKLSTLPLGVEKLQKLREMAIDGNQLTEVPPGVCFLSNLEVLGVGPNPIRRLPDEVTQLARLKTLKVQDCQFEEFPRQVLQLETLERLYASGCKIDTVTDEVGTLQHMWCLSLSNNLLRTLPSTMSHLHALREVYIYGNKFDTFPEVLCKLPAMVKLDISDNNITRLPTALHLADKLKDLDVSGNPLTYPPQDVCAQGTGAIIAFLKQEAEKGINETIRQNFNRLSVKVTQAQWKPLARSLGLNPGTIKASAPDDVPDQVYQTLVQWKLKEGEAATLPALQQHLRELGFDQLAELLPQTPGEEGPKHPSEANKSNKVDVGNYFDQVITNVSYKWQDLARKLGYRRGEIRSIEATDSLRSPSDKCREVLEKWREKHASDATLQVLQEALINMEERLTAESLKDDMPSREGLSSSDK
;
A
#
# COMPACT_ATOMS: atom_id res chain seq x y z
N MET A 1 -53.81 14.14 12.49
CA MET A 1 -53.58 14.41 13.92
C MET A 1 -52.08 14.52 14.11
N ALA A 2 -51.55 15.71 14.36
CA ALA A 2 -50.17 15.82 14.84
C ALA A 2 -50.14 15.20 16.24
N ALA A 3 -49.32 14.16 16.43
CA ALA A 3 -49.04 13.66 17.78
C ALA A 3 -48.52 14.85 18.61
N ARG A 4 -49.09 15.07 19.80
CA ARG A 4 -48.55 16.06 20.73
C ARG A 4 -47.11 15.67 21.04
N LEU A 5 -46.17 16.61 20.88
CA LEU A 5 -44.78 16.42 21.28
C LEU A 5 -44.73 16.03 22.77
N ASP A 6 -44.00 14.98 23.11
CA ASP A 6 -43.73 14.61 24.51
C ASP A 6 -42.58 15.47 25.03
N LEU A 7 -42.91 16.46 25.87
CA LEU A 7 -41.93 17.35 26.48
C LEU A 7 -41.50 16.90 27.89
N ARG A 8 -41.82 15.67 28.30
CA ARG A 8 -41.45 15.15 29.62
C ARG A 8 -39.99 14.70 29.61
N PRO A 9 -39.10 15.31 30.41
CA PRO A 9 -37.74 14.83 30.56
C PRO A 9 -37.73 13.42 31.14
N ARG A 10 -36.76 12.62 30.73
CA ARG A 10 -36.52 11.26 31.22
C ARG A 10 -35.07 11.14 31.65
N ARG A 11 -34.79 10.23 32.58
CA ARG A 11 -33.39 9.92 32.90
C ARG A 11 -32.78 9.16 31.72
N THR A 12 -31.64 9.63 31.24
CA THR A 12 -30.80 8.92 30.28
C THR A 12 -30.14 7.71 30.95
N VAL A 13 -29.48 6.86 30.17
CA VAL A 13 -28.85 5.61 30.66
C VAL A 13 -27.78 5.89 31.72
N ASP A 14 -27.11 7.04 31.64
CA ASP A 14 -26.12 7.55 32.59
C ASP A 14 -26.74 8.38 33.73
N GLY A 15 -28.06 8.44 33.83
CA GLY A 15 -28.79 9.04 34.93
C GLY A 15 -29.08 10.53 34.82
N CYS A 16 -28.60 11.20 33.77
CA CYS A 16 -28.84 12.63 33.52
C CYS A 16 -30.32 12.91 33.21
N LEU A 17 -30.83 14.05 33.66
CA LEU A 17 -32.18 14.47 33.29
C LEU A 17 -32.19 15.00 31.85
N GLY A 18 -32.74 14.23 30.92
CA GLY A 18 -32.63 14.46 29.48
C GLY A 18 -33.96 14.62 28.75
N LEU A 19 -33.96 15.42 27.68
CA LEU A 19 -35.09 15.57 26.76
C LEU A 19 -34.60 15.31 25.34
N ASP A 20 -35.18 14.30 24.70
CA ASP A 20 -34.88 13.94 23.32
C ASP A 20 -36.03 14.32 22.40
N LEU A 21 -35.78 15.33 21.58
CA LEU A 21 -36.66 15.85 20.54
C LEU A 21 -36.06 15.62 19.14
N SER A 22 -35.14 14.67 18.99
CA SER A 22 -34.52 14.38 17.71
C SER A 22 -35.50 13.77 16.71
N ASN A 23 -35.29 14.06 15.42
CA ASN A 23 -36.06 13.49 14.32
C ASN A 23 -37.59 13.67 14.44
N GLN A 24 -38.02 14.84 14.93
CA GLN A 24 -39.45 15.18 15.09
C GLN A 24 -39.97 16.11 13.98
N GLY A 25 -39.11 16.48 13.01
CA GLY A 25 -39.45 17.42 11.95
C GLY A 25 -39.64 18.86 12.42
N LEU A 26 -39.11 19.21 13.60
CA LEU A 26 -39.27 20.52 14.23
C LEU A 26 -38.66 21.64 13.39
N THR A 27 -39.39 22.75 13.26
CA THR A 27 -38.88 24.00 12.67
C THR A 27 -38.40 24.99 13.73
N SER A 28 -38.85 24.84 14.96
CA SER A 28 -38.42 25.59 16.14
C SER A 28 -38.47 24.70 17.39
N ILE A 29 -37.66 25.01 18.39
CA ILE A 29 -37.74 24.38 19.71
C ILE A 29 -38.94 24.98 20.46
N PRO A 30 -39.87 24.19 21.03
CA PRO A 30 -40.98 24.70 21.83
C PRO A 30 -40.47 25.52 23.02
N GLU A 31 -41.15 26.62 23.35
CA GLU A 31 -40.69 27.55 24.39
C GLU A 31 -40.66 26.88 25.78
N GLU A 32 -41.58 25.96 26.02
CA GLU A 32 -41.71 25.22 27.28
C GLU A 32 -40.49 24.37 27.60
N VAL A 33 -39.66 24.02 26.60
CA VAL A 33 -38.39 23.31 26.82
C VAL A 33 -37.44 24.16 27.68
N PHE A 34 -37.45 25.48 27.50
CA PHE A 34 -36.54 26.40 28.20
C PHE A 34 -36.97 26.68 29.65
N ASP A 35 -38.18 26.25 30.04
CA ASP A 35 -38.67 26.33 31.42
C ASP A 35 -38.23 25.12 32.26
N ILE A 36 -37.71 24.06 31.63
CA ILE A 36 -37.16 22.87 32.28
C ILE A 36 -35.71 23.14 32.70
N THR A 37 -35.50 24.07 33.62
CA THR A 37 -34.16 24.55 34.03
C THR A 37 -33.27 23.47 34.66
N GLU A 38 -33.86 22.35 35.07
CA GLU A 38 -33.19 21.17 35.61
C GLU A 38 -32.58 20.26 34.54
N LEU A 39 -32.76 20.57 33.25
CA LEU A 39 -32.32 19.74 32.14
C LEU A 39 -30.79 19.69 32.05
N GLU A 40 -30.25 18.48 31.97
CA GLU A 40 -28.81 18.18 31.86
C GLU A 40 -28.46 17.72 30.43
N PHE A 41 -29.42 17.13 29.71
CA PHE A 41 -29.25 16.72 28.31
C PHE A 41 -30.41 17.21 27.44
N LEU A 42 -30.07 17.86 26.32
CA LEU A 42 -31.04 18.26 25.30
C LEU A 42 -30.58 17.77 23.93
N ASN A 43 -31.40 16.96 23.27
CA ASN A 43 -31.18 16.55 21.90
C ASN A 43 -32.29 17.09 21.00
N VAL A 44 -31.93 17.94 20.06
CA VAL A 44 -32.79 18.49 19.02
C VAL A 44 -32.24 18.17 17.61
N SER A 45 -31.37 17.16 17.50
CA SER A 45 -30.75 16.75 16.24
C SER A 45 -31.73 16.24 15.19
N GLN A 46 -31.32 16.20 13.92
CA GLN A 46 -32.12 15.66 12.81
C GLN A 46 -33.49 16.32 12.64
N ASN A 47 -33.55 17.64 12.83
CA ASN A 47 -34.76 18.43 12.66
C ASN A 47 -34.59 19.43 11.49
N LYS A 48 -35.47 20.43 11.42
CA LYS A 48 -35.45 21.50 10.41
C LYS A 48 -35.23 22.86 11.07
N LEU A 49 -34.58 22.91 12.23
CA LEU A 49 -34.34 24.13 13.00
C LEU A 49 -33.47 25.11 12.20
N THR A 50 -33.86 26.37 12.13
CA THR A 50 -33.07 27.45 11.51
C THR A 50 -32.30 28.28 12.52
N SER A 51 -32.73 28.27 13.78
CA SER A 51 -32.08 28.97 14.90
C SER A 51 -32.35 28.25 16.23
N ILE A 52 -31.49 28.54 17.21
CA ILE A 52 -31.74 28.25 18.63
C ILE A 52 -31.97 29.61 19.31
N PRO A 53 -33.06 29.81 20.07
CA PRO A 53 -33.37 31.09 20.70
C PRO A 53 -32.43 31.38 21.89
N GLU A 54 -32.27 32.67 22.24
CA GLU A 54 -31.50 33.12 23.41
C GLU A 54 -31.99 32.49 24.73
N ALA A 55 -33.25 32.04 24.78
CA ALA A 55 -33.82 31.31 25.91
C ALA A 55 -33.04 30.03 26.27
N ILE A 56 -32.20 29.48 25.38
CA ILE A 56 -31.31 28.36 25.69
C ILE A 56 -30.44 28.63 26.93
N GLY A 57 -30.06 29.89 27.17
CA GLY A 57 -29.26 30.27 28.34
C GLY A 57 -29.94 30.01 29.68
N ARG A 58 -31.25 29.77 29.71
CA ARG A 58 -32.00 29.38 30.93
C ARG A 58 -31.69 27.95 31.38
N LEU A 59 -31.17 27.10 30.48
CA LEU A 59 -30.82 25.71 30.78
C LEU A 59 -29.41 25.62 31.39
N TRP A 60 -29.15 26.36 32.46
CA TRP A 60 -27.81 26.50 33.05
C TRP A 60 -27.24 25.21 33.66
N LYS A 61 -28.07 24.16 33.85
CA LYS A 61 -27.62 22.82 34.24
C LYS A 61 -27.22 21.92 33.07
N LEU A 62 -27.39 22.38 31.83
CA LEU A 62 -27.16 21.57 30.64
C LEU A 62 -25.68 21.16 30.55
N GLU A 63 -25.45 19.86 30.51
CA GLU A 63 -24.14 19.23 30.35
C GLU A 63 -23.90 18.82 28.89
N ARG A 64 -24.97 18.49 28.16
CA ARG A 64 -24.88 18.00 26.78
C ARG A 64 -25.97 18.61 25.90
N LEU A 65 -25.54 19.16 24.76
CA LEU A 65 -26.44 19.71 23.74
C LEU A 65 -26.14 19.09 22.37
N GLY A 66 -27.13 18.38 21.82
CA GLY A 66 -27.13 17.91 20.44
C GLY A 66 -28.08 18.74 19.59
N ALA A 67 -27.58 19.42 18.56
CA ALA A 67 -28.38 20.11 17.55
C ALA A 67 -27.82 19.90 16.12
N ASP A 68 -27.13 18.78 15.91
CA ASP A 68 -26.60 18.39 14.61
C ASP A 68 -27.70 18.05 13.59
N ARG A 69 -27.34 18.00 12.30
CA ARG A 69 -28.24 17.66 11.18
C ARG A 69 -29.50 18.53 11.16
N ASN A 70 -29.32 19.84 11.23
CA ASN A 70 -30.37 20.85 11.20
C ASN A 70 -30.11 21.86 10.07
N LYS A 71 -30.75 23.04 10.11
CA LYS A 71 -30.53 24.13 9.16
C LYS A 71 -30.07 25.40 9.87
N LEU A 72 -29.40 25.28 11.03
CA LEU A 72 -28.99 26.40 11.86
C LEU A 72 -28.04 27.30 11.09
N THR A 73 -28.32 28.60 11.06
CA THR A 73 -27.46 29.61 10.42
C THR A 73 -26.55 30.34 11.40
N SER A 74 -26.94 30.37 12.68
CA SER A 74 -26.17 30.93 13.78
C SER A 74 -26.49 30.22 15.09
N LEU A 75 -25.64 30.43 16.10
CA LEU A 75 -25.92 30.10 17.49
C LEU A 75 -26.12 31.39 18.31
N PRO A 76 -27.00 31.39 19.32
CA PRO A 76 -27.24 32.55 20.18
C PRO A 76 -26.03 32.85 21.09
N GLN A 77 -25.86 34.09 21.52
CA GLN A 77 -24.77 34.45 22.46
C GLN A 77 -24.97 33.80 23.83
N ALA A 78 -26.24 33.59 24.24
CA ALA A 78 -26.59 32.88 25.47
C ALA A 78 -26.07 31.44 25.56
N ILE A 79 -25.53 30.85 24.47
CA ILE A 79 -24.83 29.57 24.58
C ILE A 79 -23.69 29.64 25.60
N GLY A 80 -23.05 30.80 25.77
CA GLY A 80 -22.01 31.02 26.77
C GLY A 80 -22.50 30.96 28.22
N SER A 81 -23.82 30.97 28.46
CA SER A 81 -24.39 30.82 29.82
C SER A 81 -24.43 29.36 30.29
N LEU A 82 -24.21 28.38 29.41
CA LEU A 82 -24.27 26.95 29.71
C LEU A 82 -22.99 26.47 30.40
N GLN A 83 -22.67 27.02 31.56
CA GLN A 83 -21.37 26.81 32.22
C GLN A 83 -21.07 25.37 32.64
N LYS A 84 -22.08 24.48 32.67
CA LYS A 84 -21.90 23.04 32.89
C LYS A 84 -21.68 22.22 31.61
N LEU A 85 -21.75 22.84 30.43
CA LEU A 85 -21.70 22.12 29.17
C LEU A 85 -20.33 21.45 28.97
N THR A 86 -20.36 20.14 28.79
CA THR A 86 -19.19 19.29 28.50
C THR A 86 -19.18 18.84 27.04
N MET A 87 -20.35 18.69 26.40
CA MET A 87 -20.45 18.26 25.01
C MET A 87 -21.39 19.15 24.20
N LEU A 88 -20.88 19.67 23.08
CA LEU A 88 -21.63 20.49 22.13
C LEU A 88 -21.51 19.90 20.71
N TYR A 89 -22.61 19.35 20.19
CA TYR A 89 -22.68 18.75 18.86
C TYR A 89 -23.58 19.58 17.93
N ILE A 90 -22.99 20.28 16.97
CA ILE A 90 -23.65 21.18 16.02
C ILE A 90 -23.21 20.88 14.57
N TYR A 91 -22.74 19.66 14.30
CA TYR A 91 -22.28 19.29 12.97
C TYR A 91 -23.43 19.17 11.96
N ASP A 92 -23.13 19.26 10.66
CA ASP A 92 -24.11 19.18 9.57
C ASP A 92 -25.23 20.23 9.70
N ASN A 93 -24.82 21.50 9.63
CA ASN A 93 -25.66 22.68 9.73
C ASN A 93 -25.22 23.73 8.68
N LYS A 94 -25.65 24.99 8.82
CA LYS A 94 -25.32 26.09 7.90
C LYS A 94 -24.63 27.25 8.61
N LEU A 95 -23.97 27.01 9.74
CA LEU A 95 -23.31 28.05 10.53
C LEU A 95 -22.21 28.73 9.71
N THR A 96 -22.22 30.06 9.68
CA THR A 96 -21.14 30.87 9.09
C THR A 96 -20.11 31.30 10.13
N GLU A 97 -20.52 31.33 11.40
CA GLU A 97 -19.68 31.68 12.54
C GLU A 97 -20.08 30.89 13.78
N VAL A 98 -19.14 30.76 14.72
CA VAL A 98 -19.42 30.30 16.09
C VAL A 98 -19.32 31.53 16.99
N PRO A 99 -20.33 31.83 17.84
CA PRO A 99 -20.31 33.02 18.67
C PRO A 99 -19.20 32.95 19.72
N PRO A 100 -18.58 34.10 20.11
CA PRO A 100 -17.54 34.13 21.14
C PRO A 100 -17.97 33.54 22.49
N GLY A 101 -19.27 33.49 22.78
CA GLY A 101 -19.83 32.80 23.95
C GLY A 101 -19.40 31.33 24.09
N VAL A 102 -19.18 30.62 22.98
CA VAL A 102 -18.70 29.22 23.02
C VAL A 102 -17.33 29.11 23.68
N CYS A 103 -16.44 30.09 23.45
CA CYS A 103 -15.11 30.15 24.07
C CYS A 103 -15.16 30.41 25.59
N SER A 104 -16.33 30.71 26.16
CA SER A 104 -16.52 30.89 27.61
C SER A 104 -16.94 29.60 28.33
N LEU A 105 -17.11 28.49 27.59
CA LEU A 105 -17.52 27.19 28.13
C LEU A 105 -16.31 26.44 28.71
N SER A 106 -15.87 26.86 29.89
CA SER A 106 -14.65 26.32 30.55
C SER A 106 -14.70 24.82 30.87
N ASN A 107 -15.89 24.22 30.90
CA ASN A 107 -16.09 22.79 31.13
C ASN A 107 -16.19 21.95 29.84
N LEU A 108 -16.09 22.58 28.66
CA LEU A 108 -16.28 21.88 27.40
C LEU A 108 -15.14 20.88 27.14
N GLU A 109 -15.51 19.62 26.92
CA GLU A 109 -14.61 18.51 26.61
C GLU A 109 -14.70 18.12 25.13
N VAL A 110 -15.89 18.24 24.52
CA VAL A 110 -16.14 17.89 23.13
C VAL A 110 -16.83 19.03 22.40
N LEU A 111 -16.22 19.49 21.30
CA LEU A 111 -16.78 20.48 20.38
C LEU A 111 -16.85 19.91 18.97
N GLY A 112 -18.06 19.61 18.50
CA GLY A 112 -18.32 19.16 17.12
C GLY A 112 -19.05 20.23 16.31
N VAL A 113 -18.35 20.90 15.40
CA VAL A 113 -18.90 21.92 14.48
C VAL A 113 -18.62 21.59 13.01
N SER A 114 -18.33 20.32 12.72
CA SER A 114 -18.05 19.80 11.38
C SER A 114 -19.20 20.02 10.39
N LYS A 115 -18.91 20.04 9.08
CA LYS A 115 -19.90 20.17 8.00
C LYS A 115 -20.79 21.40 8.17
N ASN A 116 -20.15 22.56 8.32
CA ASN A 116 -20.78 23.87 8.38
C ASN A 116 -20.19 24.78 7.28
N LYS A 117 -20.33 26.10 7.41
CA LYS A 117 -19.79 27.09 6.48
C LYS A 117 -18.83 28.06 7.19
N LEU A 118 -18.15 27.60 8.23
CA LEU A 118 -17.26 28.43 9.03
C LEU A 118 -16.04 28.86 8.20
N SER A 119 -15.78 30.16 8.14
CA SER A 119 -14.56 30.71 7.55
C SER A 119 -13.45 30.94 8.57
N THR A 120 -13.81 31.13 9.84
CA THR A 120 -12.89 31.34 10.96
C THR A 120 -13.46 30.69 12.23
N LEU A 121 -12.60 30.53 13.24
CA LEU A 121 -13.04 30.25 14.61
C LEU A 121 -13.07 31.54 15.44
N PRO A 122 -13.94 31.64 16.45
CA PRO A 122 -14.00 32.80 17.33
C PRO A 122 -12.70 32.98 18.13
N PRO A 123 -12.34 34.23 18.48
CA PRO A 123 -11.23 34.49 19.38
C PRO A 123 -11.49 33.87 20.76
N GLY A 124 -10.44 33.44 21.45
CA GLY A 124 -10.55 32.86 22.79
C GLY A 124 -10.64 31.35 22.84
N VAL A 125 -10.41 30.63 21.74
CA VAL A 125 -10.40 29.15 21.72
C VAL A 125 -9.44 28.57 22.75
N GLU A 126 -8.35 29.27 23.06
CA GLU A 126 -7.38 28.92 24.10
C GLU A 126 -7.99 28.86 25.51
N LYS A 127 -9.21 29.35 25.74
CA LYS A 127 -9.88 29.27 27.05
C LYS A 127 -10.52 27.91 27.31
N LEU A 128 -10.71 27.07 26.28
CA LEU A 128 -11.35 25.76 26.38
C LEU A 128 -10.39 24.70 26.95
N GLN A 129 -9.83 24.95 28.13
CA GLN A 129 -8.71 24.18 28.70
C GLN A 129 -9.04 22.73 29.04
N LYS A 130 -10.32 22.34 29.11
CA LYS A 130 -10.76 20.94 29.28
C LYS A 130 -11.03 20.21 27.96
N LEU A 131 -10.89 20.87 26.82
CA LEU A 131 -11.23 20.28 25.53
C LEU A 131 -10.31 19.11 25.22
N ARG A 132 -10.93 17.97 24.90
CA ARG A 132 -10.29 16.70 24.52
C ARG A 132 -10.53 16.38 23.05
N GLU A 133 -11.69 16.73 22.52
CA GLU A 133 -12.05 16.44 21.13
C GLU A 133 -12.59 17.68 20.43
N MET A 134 -12.00 17.99 19.27
CA MET A 134 -12.40 19.11 18.44
C MET A 134 -12.58 18.66 16.99
N GLY A 135 -13.83 18.63 16.53
CA GLY A 135 -14.21 18.34 15.14
C GLY A 135 -14.67 19.60 14.43
N ILE A 136 -13.91 20.03 13.42
CA ILE A 136 -14.20 21.22 12.60
C ILE A 136 -14.05 20.89 11.10
N ASP A 137 -14.08 19.61 10.75
CA ASP A 137 -13.95 19.16 9.36
C ASP A 137 -15.08 19.63 8.46
N GLY A 138 -14.85 19.71 7.14
CA GLY A 138 -15.89 20.04 6.18
C GLY A 138 -16.40 21.49 6.34
N ASN A 139 -15.49 22.43 6.56
CA ASN A 139 -15.78 23.86 6.68
C ASN A 139 -15.02 24.63 5.58
N GLN A 140 -14.87 25.96 5.74
CA GLN A 140 -14.19 26.83 4.79
C GLN A 140 -13.02 27.57 5.43
N LEU A 141 -12.42 26.99 6.49
CA LEU A 141 -11.32 27.60 7.23
C LEU A 141 -10.09 27.75 6.32
N THR A 142 -9.53 28.95 6.27
CA THR A 142 -8.23 29.23 5.61
C THR A 142 -7.07 29.15 6.58
N GLU A 143 -7.34 29.29 7.88
CA GLU A 143 -6.36 29.20 8.96
C GLU A 143 -6.96 28.55 10.21
N VAL A 144 -6.09 27.97 11.03
CA VAL A 144 -6.42 27.50 12.38
C VAL A 144 -5.79 28.51 13.36
N PRO A 145 -6.56 29.12 14.28
CA PRO A 145 -6.04 30.13 15.18
C PRO A 145 -4.92 29.56 16.08
N PRO A 146 -3.84 30.32 16.34
CA PRO A 146 -2.74 29.87 17.20
C PRO A 146 -3.15 29.47 18.62
N GLY A 147 -4.28 29.98 19.12
CA GLY A 147 -4.83 29.61 20.42
C GLY A 147 -5.15 28.12 20.57
N ILE A 148 -5.36 27.38 19.48
CA ILE A 148 -5.56 25.92 19.51
C ILE A 148 -4.33 25.22 20.07
N CYS A 149 -3.12 25.73 19.81
CA CYS A 149 -1.86 25.16 20.31
C CYS A 149 -1.73 25.24 21.84
N SER A 150 -2.61 25.99 22.52
CA SER A 150 -2.66 26.09 24.00
C SER A 150 -3.57 25.06 24.65
N LEU A 151 -4.26 24.22 23.86
CA LEU A 151 -5.18 23.19 24.34
C LEU A 151 -4.44 21.91 24.72
N SER A 152 -3.70 21.96 25.83
CA SER A 152 -2.84 20.85 26.29
C SER A 152 -3.57 19.53 26.61
N ASN A 153 -4.90 19.56 26.75
CA ASN A 153 -5.73 18.38 26.97
C ASN A 153 -6.29 17.75 25.69
N LEU A 154 -6.03 18.35 24.52
CA LEU A 154 -6.59 17.87 23.26
C LEU A 154 -6.00 16.52 22.86
N GLU A 155 -6.88 15.56 22.60
CA GLU A 155 -6.57 14.18 22.21
C GLU A 155 -6.94 13.90 20.76
N VAL A 156 -8.00 14.55 20.25
CA VAL A 156 -8.48 14.41 18.87
C VAL A 156 -8.67 15.79 18.25
N LEU A 157 -8.03 16.02 17.10
CA LEU A 157 -8.21 17.22 16.29
C LEU A 157 -8.51 16.84 14.84
N ASN A 158 -9.71 17.18 14.38
CA ASN A 158 -10.10 17.00 12.99
C ASN A 158 -10.40 18.36 12.34
N VAL A 159 -9.52 18.77 11.43
CA VAL A 159 -9.65 19.98 10.60
C VAL A 159 -9.63 19.62 9.11
N SER A 160 -9.95 18.37 8.78
CA SER A 160 -9.98 17.88 7.40
C SER A 160 -11.02 18.62 6.54
N ASN A 161 -10.90 18.54 5.22
CA ASN A 161 -11.87 19.10 4.27
C ASN A 161 -12.13 20.60 4.52
N ASN A 162 -11.06 21.37 4.59
CA ASN A 162 -11.05 22.83 4.74
C ASN A 162 -10.19 23.46 3.62
N LYS A 163 -9.74 24.71 3.78
CA LYS A 163 -8.90 25.44 2.83
C LYS A 163 -7.55 25.81 3.45
N LEU A 164 -7.04 24.98 4.36
CA LEU A 164 -5.81 25.26 5.10
C LEU A 164 -4.59 25.11 4.20
N SER A 165 -3.73 26.12 4.16
CA SER A 165 -2.42 26.06 3.50
C SER A 165 -1.28 25.75 4.47
N THR A 166 -1.51 25.92 5.78
CA THR A 166 -0.56 25.60 6.85
C THR A 166 -1.30 25.35 8.18
N LEU A 167 -0.55 24.95 9.22
CA LEU A 167 -1.00 24.92 10.61
C LEU A 167 -0.25 25.98 11.44
N PRO A 168 -0.83 26.46 12.55
CA PRO A 168 -0.18 27.43 13.42
C PRO A 168 1.13 26.89 14.02
N LEU A 169 2.10 27.79 14.18
CA LEU A 169 3.30 27.52 14.96
C LEU A 169 2.92 27.12 16.39
N GLY A 170 3.59 26.11 16.95
CA GLY A 170 3.27 25.59 18.27
C GLY A 170 2.35 24.37 18.28
N VAL A 171 1.98 23.81 17.11
CA VAL A 171 1.18 22.58 17.04
C VAL A 171 1.84 21.42 17.80
N GLU A 172 3.18 21.40 17.85
CA GLU A 172 3.97 20.47 18.63
C GLU A 172 3.68 20.52 20.15
N LYS A 173 3.00 21.55 20.67
CA LYS A 173 2.62 21.64 22.08
C LYS A 173 1.46 20.72 22.46
N LEU A 174 0.72 20.18 21.48
CA LEU A 174 -0.43 19.30 21.69
C LEU A 174 0.00 17.88 22.06
N GLN A 175 0.79 17.72 23.12
CA GLN A 175 1.44 16.47 23.46
C GLN A 175 0.50 15.34 23.91
N LYS A 176 -0.80 15.60 24.13
CA LYS A 176 -1.81 14.55 24.36
C LYS A 176 -2.52 14.07 23.09
N LEU A 177 -2.24 14.69 21.95
CA LEU A 177 -2.91 14.37 20.69
C LEU A 177 -2.59 12.94 20.26
N ARG A 178 -3.64 12.16 20.03
CA ARG A 178 -3.61 10.78 19.55
C ARG A 178 -4.10 10.65 18.12
N GLU A 179 -5.05 11.50 17.73
CA GLU A 179 -5.60 11.51 16.38
C GLU A 179 -5.59 12.93 15.81
N MET A 180 -5.00 13.05 14.63
CA MET A 180 -4.95 14.28 13.86
C MET A 180 -5.36 14.02 12.42
N ALA A 181 -6.42 14.70 11.97
CA ALA A 181 -6.90 14.66 10.60
C ALA A 181 -6.82 16.05 9.98
N ILE A 182 -5.94 16.19 8.98
CA ILE A 182 -5.68 17.40 8.19
C ILE A 182 -5.83 17.15 6.69
N ASP A 183 -6.39 15.98 6.31
CA ASP A 183 -6.72 15.61 4.93
C ASP A 183 -7.72 16.56 4.26
N GLY A 184 -7.77 16.61 2.93
CA GLY A 184 -8.69 17.47 2.20
C GLY A 184 -8.43 18.96 2.38
N ASN A 185 -7.16 19.37 2.41
CA ASN A 185 -6.76 20.77 2.55
C ASN A 185 -5.88 21.21 1.36
N GLN A 186 -5.15 22.31 1.51
CA GLN A 186 -4.23 22.89 0.51
C GLN A 186 -2.78 22.87 1.01
N LEU A 187 -2.42 21.92 1.88
CA LEU A 187 -1.07 21.77 2.44
C LEU A 187 -0.10 21.30 1.36
N THR A 188 0.98 22.05 1.14
CA THR A 188 2.05 21.66 0.21
C THR A 188 3.13 20.79 0.86
N GLU A 189 3.15 20.76 2.20
CA GLU A 189 4.06 19.97 3.03
C GLU A 189 3.35 19.55 4.32
N VAL A 190 3.86 18.50 4.98
CA VAL A 190 3.43 18.18 6.34
C VAL A 190 4.06 19.21 7.29
N PRO A 191 3.28 19.95 8.10
CA PRO A 191 3.84 20.97 8.98
C PRO A 191 4.84 20.35 9.98
N PRO A 192 6.08 20.86 10.11
CA PRO A 192 7.13 20.20 10.90
C PRO A 192 6.74 19.92 12.36
N GLY A 193 5.95 20.80 12.99
CA GLY A 193 5.48 20.61 14.36
C GLY A 193 4.63 19.34 14.57
N VAL A 194 3.97 18.83 13.51
CA VAL A 194 3.18 17.59 13.58
C VAL A 194 4.07 16.39 13.87
N CYS A 195 5.30 16.38 13.35
CA CYS A 195 6.27 15.30 13.54
C CYS A 195 6.74 15.13 14.99
N PHE A 196 6.57 16.16 15.84
CA PHE A 196 6.96 16.16 17.25
C PHE A 196 5.81 15.75 18.20
N LEU A 197 4.68 15.29 17.67
CA LEU A 197 3.54 14.79 18.43
C LEU A 197 3.77 13.34 18.87
N SER A 198 4.54 13.16 19.94
CA SER A 198 5.02 11.85 20.41
C SER A 198 3.92 10.83 20.78
N ASN A 199 2.69 11.28 21.04
CA ASN A 199 1.54 10.43 21.37
C ASN A 199 0.61 10.15 20.19
N LEU A 200 0.95 10.62 18.98
CA LEU A 200 0.09 10.48 17.82
C LEU A 200 0.03 9.02 17.35
N GLU A 201 -1.19 8.48 17.28
CA GLU A 201 -1.49 7.11 16.84
C GLU A 201 -2.09 7.10 15.43
N VAL A 202 -2.82 8.15 15.06
CA VAL A 202 -3.50 8.30 13.77
C VAL A 202 -3.18 9.66 13.16
N LEU A 203 -2.63 9.65 11.95
CA LEU A 203 -2.35 10.85 11.16
C LEU A 203 -2.98 10.72 9.77
N GLY A 204 -3.91 11.62 9.47
CA GLY A 204 -4.45 11.78 8.12
C GLY A 204 -4.00 13.08 7.48
N VAL A 205 -3.28 12.98 6.36
CA VAL A 205 -2.77 14.12 5.59
C VAL A 205 -3.24 14.15 4.14
N GLY A 206 -3.76 13.07 3.58
CA GLY A 206 -4.20 13.03 2.18
C GLY A 206 -5.72 13.03 2.04
N PRO A 207 -6.36 13.74 1.09
CA PRO A 207 -5.79 14.48 -0.05
C PRO A 207 -5.20 15.85 0.32
N ASN A 208 -3.96 16.11 -0.10
CA ASN A 208 -3.32 17.44 -0.07
C ASN A 208 -2.24 17.51 -1.16
N PRO A 209 -1.87 18.70 -1.67
CA PRO A 209 -0.78 18.85 -2.65
C PRO A 209 0.64 18.65 -2.07
N ILE A 210 0.79 17.69 -1.14
CA ILE A 210 2.06 17.33 -0.50
C ILE A 210 2.92 16.56 -1.51
N ARG A 211 4.16 17.02 -1.70
CA ARG A 211 5.11 16.39 -2.63
C ARG A 211 6.11 15.44 -1.99
N ARG A 212 6.38 15.61 -0.69
CA ARG A 212 7.34 14.81 0.09
C ARG A 212 6.90 14.74 1.54
N LEU A 213 7.25 13.66 2.22
CA LEU A 213 7.18 13.60 3.68
C LEU A 213 8.51 14.10 4.27
N PRO A 214 8.50 14.88 5.35
CA PRO A 214 9.71 15.28 6.06
C PRO A 214 10.36 14.07 6.75
N ASP A 215 11.69 14.07 6.90
CA ASP A 215 12.44 13.00 7.58
C ASP A 215 12.03 12.85 9.04
N GLU A 216 11.62 13.96 9.67
CA GLU A 216 11.13 14.00 11.04
C GLU A 216 9.84 13.19 11.24
N VAL A 217 9.10 12.80 10.20
CA VAL A 217 7.92 11.92 10.33
C VAL A 217 8.26 10.61 11.05
N THR A 218 9.52 10.16 10.95
CA THR A 218 10.05 8.98 11.63
C THR A 218 10.06 9.10 13.17
N GLN A 219 9.93 10.32 13.71
CA GLN A 219 9.85 10.57 15.15
C GLN A 219 8.48 10.20 15.75
N LEU A 220 7.47 9.95 14.91
CA LEU A 220 6.14 9.52 15.34
C LEU A 220 6.13 8.05 15.78
N ALA A 221 6.84 7.75 16.87
CA ALA A 221 7.11 6.39 17.33
C ALA A 221 5.86 5.58 17.73
N ARG A 222 4.70 6.25 17.94
CA ARG A 222 3.43 5.60 18.28
C ARG A 222 2.44 5.51 17.11
N LEU A 223 2.86 5.94 15.91
CA LEU A 223 1.96 6.03 14.77
C LEU A 223 1.56 4.66 14.26
N LYS A 224 0.28 4.33 14.41
CA LYS A 224 -0.31 3.07 13.91
C LYS A 224 -0.95 3.26 12.55
N THR A 225 -1.44 4.46 12.24
CA THR A 225 -2.22 4.70 11.02
C THR A 225 -1.78 5.97 10.33
N LEU A 226 -1.33 5.81 9.09
CA LEU A 226 -0.96 6.91 8.22
C LEU A 226 -1.82 6.91 6.96
N LYS A 227 -2.52 8.02 6.73
CA LYS A 227 -3.37 8.25 5.55
C LYS A 227 -2.78 9.37 4.70
N VAL A 228 -2.16 9.01 3.59
CA VAL A 228 -1.49 9.90 2.64
C VAL A 228 -2.11 9.81 1.23
N GLN A 229 -3.34 9.29 1.12
CA GLN A 229 -4.01 9.14 -0.17
C GLN A 229 -4.12 10.44 -0.96
N ASP A 230 -4.03 10.36 -2.28
CA ASP A 230 -4.18 11.47 -3.23
C ASP A 230 -3.22 12.65 -2.95
N CYS A 231 -2.07 12.36 -2.32
CA CYS A 231 -0.92 13.27 -2.26
C CYS A 231 -0.14 13.27 -3.59
N GLN A 232 0.61 14.34 -3.85
CA GLN A 232 1.37 14.54 -5.09
C GLN A 232 2.83 14.11 -4.95
N PHE A 233 3.08 12.95 -4.36
CA PHE A 233 4.45 12.50 -4.12
C PHE A 233 5.25 12.37 -5.43
N GLU A 234 6.50 12.86 -5.39
CA GLU A 234 7.44 12.71 -6.52
C GLU A 234 8.02 11.29 -6.58
N GLU A 235 8.12 10.63 -5.42
CA GLU A 235 8.61 9.27 -5.26
C GLU A 235 7.90 8.60 -4.06
N PHE A 236 8.05 7.28 -3.93
CA PHE A 236 7.54 6.57 -2.76
C PHE A 236 8.16 7.13 -1.46
N PRO A 237 7.37 7.52 -0.44
CA PRO A 237 7.88 8.12 0.78
C PRO A 237 8.57 7.08 1.68
N ARG A 238 9.87 6.88 1.48
CA ARG A 238 10.69 5.86 2.18
C ARG A 238 10.72 6.04 3.70
N GLN A 239 10.48 7.24 4.21
CA GLN A 239 10.37 7.52 5.65
C GLN A 239 9.30 6.66 6.32
N VAL A 240 8.23 6.30 5.60
CA VAL A 240 7.16 5.44 6.12
C VAL A 240 7.67 4.04 6.47
N LEU A 241 8.73 3.57 5.82
CA LEU A 241 9.32 2.25 6.04
C LEU A 241 10.12 2.15 7.35
N GLN A 242 10.36 3.29 8.02
CA GLN A 242 11.03 3.35 9.33
C GLN A 242 10.02 3.41 10.50
N LEU A 243 8.72 3.47 10.21
CA LEU A 243 7.66 3.50 11.22
C LEU A 243 7.29 2.08 11.65
N GLU A 244 8.13 1.46 12.47
CA GLU A 244 7.96 0.05 12.88
C GLU A 244 6.60 -0.24 13.56
N THR A 245 5.98 0.75 14.20
CA THR A 245 4.67 0.63 14.86
C THR A 245 3.49 0.75 13.91
N LEU A 246 3.74 0.99 12.61
CA LEU A 246 2.69 1.21 11.63
C LEU A 246 1.88 -0.07 11.35
N GLU A 247 0.58 0.03 11.58
CA GLU A 247 -0.38 -1.06 11.38
C GLU A 247 -1.16 -0.91 10.08
N ARG A 248 -1.43 0.34 9.67
CA ARG A 248 -2.25 0.69 8.51
C ARG A 248 -1.61 1.80 7.70
N LEU A 249 -1.38 1.55 6.41
CA LEU A 249 -0.93 2.53 5.45
C LEU A 249 -1.95 2.70 4.32
N TYR A 250 -2.44 3.94 4.15
CA TYR A 250 -3.29 4.33 3.03
C TYR A 250 -2.55 5.32 2.14
N ALA A 251 -2.03 4.84 1.01
CA ALA A 251 -1.26 5.62 0.04
C ALA A 251 -1.80 5.43 -1.38
N SER A 252 -3.13 5.43 -1.51
CA SER A 252 -3.82 5.32 -2.80
C SER A 252 -3.70 6.63 -3.58
N GLY A 253 -3.64 6.59 -4.92
CA GLY A 253 -3.69 7.81 -5.75
C GLY A 253 -2.43 8.68 -5.69
N CYS A 254 -1.31 8.14 -5.22
CA CYS A 254 -0.05 8.87 -4.98
C CYS A 254 0.93 8.85 -6.16
N LYS A 255 0.54 8.27 -7.31
CA LYS A 255 1.41 8.06 -8.49
C LYS A 255 2.67 7.21 -8.21
N ILE A 256 2.62 6.36 -7.20
CA ILE A 256 3.72 5.47 -6.83
C ILE A 256 3.91 4.42 -7.93
N ASP A 257 5.11 4.26 -8.46
CA ASP A 257 5.44 3.25 -9.48
C ASP A 257 6.20 2.04 -8.93
N THR A 258 6.86 2.22 -7.79
CA THR A 258 7.74 1.24 -7.15
C THR A 258 7.61 1.30 -5.63
N VAL A 259 7.77 0.14 -4.98
CA VAL A 259 7.92 0.01 -3.53
C VAL A 259 9.22 -0.74 -3.29
N THR A 260 10.05 -0.26 -2.37
CA THR A 260 11.38 -0.84 -2.11
C THR A 260 11.31 -2.01 -1.13
N ASP A 261 12.38 -2.81 -1.07
CA ASP A 261 12.44 -4.04 -0.28
C ASP A 261 12.32 -3.79 1.23
N GLU A 262 12.56 -2.57 1.72
CA GLU A 262 12.41 -2.23 3.13
C GLU A 262 10.94 -2.26 3.59
N VAL A 263 9.94 -2.38 2.70
CA VAL A 263 8.55 -2.62 3.13
C VAL A 263 8.41 -3.87 3.99
N GLY A 264 9.29 -4.86 3.83
CA GLY A 264 9.32 -6.07 4.65
C GLY A 264 9.68 -5.84 6.12
N THR A 265 10.15 -4.65 6.52
CA THR A 265 10.45 -4.32 7.93
C THR A 265 9.20 -4.04 8.77
N LEU A 266 8.07 -3.72 8.13
CA LEU A 266 6.83 -3.28 8.78
C LEU A 266 6.02 -4.47 9.35
N GLN A 267 6.60 -5.18 10.32
CA GLN A 267 6.10 -6.45 10.84
C GLN A 267 4.71 -6.37 11.51
N HIS A 268 4.28 -5.17 11.93
CA HIS A 268 2.97 -4.93 12.54
C HIS A 268 1.89 -4.52 11.53
N MET A 269 2.26 -4.30 10.27
CA MET A 269 1.33 -3.85 9.24
C MET A 269 0.32 -4.94 8.90
N TRP A 270 -0.96 -4.65 9.12
CA TRP A 270 -2.06 -5.54 8.79
C TRP A 270 -2.94 -5.04 7.64
N CYS A 271 -2.87 -3.75 7.31
CA CYS A 271 -3.57 -3.16 6.17
C CYS A 271 -2.62 -2.32 5.31
N LEU A 272 -2.52 -2.63 4.02
CA LEU A 272 -1.78 -1.87 3.03
C LEU A 272 -2.67 -1.51 1.86
N SER A 273 -2.88 -0.22 1.64
CA SER A 273 -3.63 0.31 0.50
C SER A 273 -2.71 1.14 -0.40
N LEU A 274 -2.45 0.62 -1.59
CA LEU A 274 -1.65 1.23 -2.66
C LEU A 274 -2.46 1.31 -3.96
N SER A 275 -3.79 1.40 -3.88
CA SER A 275 -4.67 1.46 -5.04
C SER A 275 -4.49 2.73 -5.88
N ASN A 276 -4.94 2.72 -7.13
CA ASN A 276 -4.89 3.87 -8.05
C ASN A 276 -3.48 4.47 -8.18
N ASN A 277 -2.46 3.62 -8.23
CA ASN A 277 -1.06 4.00 -8.42
C ASN A 277 -0.56 3.50 -9.78
N LEU A 278 0.76 3.49 -9.99
CA LEU A 278 1.42 3.09 -11.23
C LEU A 278 2.22 1.78 -11.06
N LEU A 279 1.92 1.00 -10.03
CA LEU A 279 2.67 -0.20 -9.68
C LEU A 279 2.56 -1.28 -10.77
N ARG A 280 3.70 -1.88 -11.10
CA ARG A 280 3.81 -3.04 -12.00
C ARG A 280 4.28 -4.31 -11.30
N THR A 281 5.00 -4.14 -10.19
CA THR A 281 5.60 -5.21 -9.40
C THR A 281 5.51 -4.87 -7.91
N LEU A 282 5.66 -5.89 -7.07
CA LEU A 282 5.80 -5.74 -5.62
C LEU A 282 7.13 -6.39 -5.18
N PRO A 283 7.83 -5.82 -4.19
CA PRO A 283 9.10 -6.35 -3.68
C PRO A 283 8.93 -7.74 -3.06
N SER A 284 9.96 -8.58 -3.20
CA SER A 284 9.91 -9.98 -2.73
C SER A 284 9.85 -10.09 -1.20
N THR A 285 10.43 -9.11 -0.51
CA THR A 285 10.44 -9.01 0.96
C THR A 285 9.07 -8.76 1.57
N MET A 286 8.06 -8.38 0.76
CA MET A 286 6.68 -8.27 1.20
C MET A 286 6.15 -9.59 1.76
N SER A 287 6.72 -10.74 1.36
CA SER A 287 6.41 -12.05 1.93
C SER A 287 6.74 -12.18 3.43
N HIS A 288 7.59 -11.32 3.99
CA HIS A 288 7.91 -11.27 5.43
C HIS A 288 6.83 -10.56 6.27
N LEU A 289 5.79 -10.00 5.64
CA LEU A 289 4.73 -9.30 6.35
C LEU A 289 3.70 -10.27 6.93
N HIS A 290 4.09 -10.92 8.03
CA HIS A 290 3.29 -11.98 8.66
C HIS A 290 1.95 -11.50 9.24
N ALA A 291 1.81 -10.21 9.53
CA ALA A 291 0.58 -9.61 10.04
C ALA A 291 -0.37 -9.11 8.93
N LEU A 292 0.07 -9.08 7.66
CA LEU A 292 -0.68 -8.47 6.56
C LEU A 292 -1.96 -9.25 6.23
N ARG A 293 -3.11 -8.61 6.45
CA ARG A 293 -4.45 -9.20 6.28
C ARG A 293 -5.20 -8.59 5.11
N GLU A 294 -5.07 -7.30 4.92
CA GLU A 294 -5.80 -6.55 3.90
C GLU A 294 -4.83 -5.88 2.94
N VAL A 295 -4.94 -6.22 1.66
CA VAL A 295 -4.12 -5.66 0.59
C VAL A 295 -5.05 -5.08 -0.47
N TYR A 296 -4.94 -3.77 -0.69
CA TYR A 296 -5.68 -3.06 -1.72
C TYR A 296 -4.69 -2.50 -2.73
N ILE A 297 -4.71 -3.03 -3.95
CA ILE A 297 -3.82 -2.66 -5.06
C ILE A 297 -4.61 -2.51 -6.38
N TYR A 298 -5.92 -2.26 -6.28
CA TYR A 298 -6.75 -2.03 -7.45
C TYR A 298 -6.34 -0.78 -8.23
N GLY A 299 -6.68 -0.71 -9.53
CA GLY A 299 -6.42 0.48 -10.34
C GLY A 299 -4.93 0.75 -10.60
N ASN A 300 -4.09 -0.29 -10.63
CA ASN A 300 -2.64 -0.19 -10.88
C ASN A 300 -2.30 -0.57 -12.33
N LYS A 301 -1.06 -1.01 -12.59
CA LYS A 301 -0.53 -1.40 -13.90
C LYS A 301 0.07 -2.82 -13.88
N PHE A 302 -0.46 -3.71 -13.06
CA PHE A 302 -0.02 -5.10 -13.00
C PHE A 302 -0.46 -5.85 -14.27
N ASP A 303 0.51 -6.25 -15.10
CA ASP A 303 0.28 -7.09 -16.28
C ASP A 303 0.25 -8.59 -15.92
N THR A 304 0.81 -8.94 -14.77
CA THR A 304 0.81 -10.30 -14.20
C THR A 304 0.49 -10.23 -12.72
N PHE A 305 -0.06 -11.33 -12.17
CA PHE A 305 -0.34 -11.40 -10.74
C PHE A 305 0.97 -11.39 -9.92
N PRO A 306 1.09 -10.57 -8.86
CA PRO A 306 2.28 -10.55 -8.02
C PRO A 306 2.37 -11.82 -7.15
N GLU A 307 3.19 -12.78 -7.54
CA GLU A 307 3.31 -14.09 -6.85
C GLU A 307 3.68 -13.98 -5.36
N VAL A 308 4.34 -12.88 -4.95
CA VAL A 308 4.66 -12.61 -3.55
C VAL A 308 3.42 -12.61 -2.64
N LEU A 309 2.25 -12.22 -3.16
CA LEU A 309 0.99 -12.20 -2.41
C LEU A 309 0.50 -13.61 -2.05
N CYS A 310 0.88 -14.64 -2.82
CA CYS A 310 0.54 -16.03 -2.51
C CYS A 310 1.27 -16.55 -1.27
N LYS A 311 2.36 -15.88 -0.86
CA LYS A 311 3.20 -16.26 0.28
C LYS A 311 2.78 -15.58 1.59
N LEU A 312 1.75 -14.73 1.57
CA LEU A 312 1.29 -14.00 2.75
C LEU A 312 0.44 -14.91 3.67
N PRO A 313 0.91 -15.25 4.89
CA PRO A 313 0.29 -16.29 5.72
C PRO A 313 -0.98 -15.84 6.45
N ALA A 314 -1.29 -14.55 6.43
CA ALA A 314 -2.43 -13.95 7.13
C ALA A 314 -3.40 -13.21 6.20
N MET A 315 -3.19 -13.25 4.88
CA MET A 315 -4.00 -12.50 3.93
C MET A 315 -5.46 -12.98 3.96
N VAL A 316 -6.38 -12.08 4.31
CA VAL A 316 -7.82 -12.32 4.38
C VAL A 316 -8.54 -11.65 3.22
N LYS A 317 -8.05 -10.48 2.81
CA LYS A 317 -8.65 -9.66 1.77
C LYS A 317 -7.60 -9.19 0.77
N LEU A 318 -7.88 -9.41 -0.50
CA LEU A 318 -7.08 -8.93 -1.62
C LEU A 318 -8.00 -8.29 -2.65
N ASP A 319 -7.81 -6.99 -2.85
CA ASP A 319 -8.42 -6.27 -3.95
C ASP A 319 -7.34 -5.94 -4.99
N ILE A 320 -7.39 -6.64 -6.13
CA ILE A 320 -6.50 -6.47 -7.27
C ILE A 320 -7.29 -6.09 -8.53
N SER A 321 -8.51 -5.58 -8.36
CA SER A 321 -9.39 -5.16 -9.45
C SER A 321 -8.77 -4.06 -10.33
N ASP A 322 -9.33 -3.85 -11.52
CA ASP A 322 -8.92 -2.78 -12.44
C ASP A 322 -7.40 -2.74 -12.73
N ASN A 323 -6.85 -3.91 -13.05
CA ASN A 323 -5.46 -4.09 -13.50
C ASN A 323 -5.43 -4.75 -14.90
N ASN A 324 -4.23 -5.10 -15.39
CA ASN A 324 -4.05 -5.76 -16.70
C ASN A 324 -3.77 -7.27 -16.55
N ILE A 325 -4.20 -7.88 -15.44
CA ILE A 325 -3.85 -9.27 -15.14
C ILE A 325 -4.66 -10.19 -16.03
N THR A 326 -3.97 -11.02 -16.79
CA THR A 326 -4.61 -12.02 -17.65
C THR A 326 -4.83 -13.35 -16.95
N ARG A 327 -4.03 -13.66 -15.91
CA ARG A 327 -4.13 -14.94 -15.20
C ARG A 327 -3.79 -14.86 -13.73
N LEU A 328 -4.47 -15.68 -12.93
CA LEU A 328 -4.14 -15.94 -11.53
C LEU A 328 -3.26 -17.20 -11.42
N PRO A 329 -2.22 -17.20 -10.57
CA PRO A 329 -1.36 -18.35 -10.37
C PRO A 329 -2.10 -19.42 -9.57
N THR A 330 -1.82 -20.70 -9.85
CA THR A 330 -2.42 -21.79 -9.08
C THR A 330 -2.04 -21.68 -7.61
N ALA A 331 -0.81 -21.27 -7.29
CA ALA A 331 -0.31 -21.07 -5.94
C ALA A 331 -1.17 -20.14 -5.06
N LEU A 332 -2.06 -19.32 -5.63
CA LEU A 332 -2.99 -18.51 -4.86
C LEU A 332 -3.93 -19.37 -3.97
N HIS A 333 -4.18 -20.64 -4.33
CA HIS A 333 -4.95 -21.57 -3.48
C HIS A 333 -4.26 -21.87 -2.14
N LEU A 334 -2.95 -21.60 -2.01
CA LEU A 334 -2.20 -21.76 -0.77
C LEU A 334 -2.53 -20.67 0.26
N ALA A 335 -3.16 -19.56 -0.16
CA ALA A 335 -3.67 -18.52 0.73
C ALA A 335 -4.97 -19.00 1.42
N ASP A 336 -4.83 -19.92 2.36
CA ASP A 336 -5.92 -20.62 3.05
C ASP A 336 -6.89 -19.71 3.82
N LYS A 337 -6.43 -18.52 4.23
CA LYS A 337 -7.24 -17.52 4.95
C LYS A 337 -7.94 -16.51 4.05
N LEU A 338 -7.70 -16.53 2.73
CA LEU A 338 -8.29 -15.57 1.81
C LEU A 338 -9.81 -15.79 1.72
N LYS A 339 -10.58 -14.76 2.10
CA LYS A 339 -12.05 -14.78 2.12
C LYS A 339 -12.69 -13.81 1.14
N ASP A 340 -11.99 -12.72 0.84
CA ASP A 340 -12.47 -11.65 0.00
C ASP A 340 -11.40 -11.37 -1.07
N LEU A 341 -11.70 -11.77 -2.31
CA LEU A 341 -10.83 -11.60 -3.47
C LEU A 341 -11.62 -10.89 -4.55
N ASP A 342 -11.23 -9.66 -4.87
CA ASP A 342 -11.75 -8.91 -6.01
C ASP A 342 -10.72 -8.88 -7.13
N VAL A 343 -11.11 -9.44 -8.26
CA VAL A 343 -10.32 -9.51 -9.50
C VAL A 343 -11.06 -8.86 -10.69
N SER A 344 -12.16 -8.16 -10.42
CA SER A 344 -12.98 -7.50 -11.43
C SER A 344 -12.17 -6.46 -12.21
N GLY A 345 -12.62 -6.09 -13.41
CA GLY A 345 -11.90 -5.11 -14.23
C GLY A 345 -10.55 -5.58 -14.82
N ASN A 346 -10.15 -6.84 -14.59
CA ASN A 346 -8.99 -7.46 -15.23
C ASN A 346 -9.40 -8.27 -16.47
N PRO A 347 -8.57 -8.31 -17.53
CA PRO A 347 -8.79 -9.15 -18.71
C PRO A 347 -8.42 -10.62 -18.44
N LEU A 348 -8.98 -11.21 -17.37
CA LEU A 348 -8.67 -12.58 -16.96
C LEU A 348 -9.16 -13.59 -18.01
N THR A 349 -8.24 -14.42 -18.48
CA THR A 349 -8.51 -15.63 -19.26
C THR A 349 -8.46 -16.89 -18.39
N TYR A 350 -7.78 -16.83 -17.24
CA TYR A 350 -7.67 -17.92 -16.29
C TYR A 350 -7.62 -17.41 -14.83
N PRO A 351 -8.57 -17.79 -13.95
CA PRO A 351 -9.71 -18.66 -14.20
C PRO A 351 -10.70 -18.09 -15.22
N PRO A 352 -11.54 -18.94 -15.85
CA PRO A 352 -12.62 -18.50 -16.71
C PRO A 352 -13.54 -17.46 -16.04
N GLN A 353 -14.11 -16.55 -16.82
CA GLN A 353 -14.92 -15.43 -16.29
C GLN A 353 -16.14 -15.90 -15.49
N ASP A 354 -16.75 -17.03 -15.86
CA ASP A 354 -17.87 -17.64 -15.15
C ASP A 354 -17.47 -18.16 -13.76
N VAL A 355 -16.23 -18.63 -13.58
CA VAL A 355 -15.66 -18.98 -12.28
C VAL A 355 -15.41 -17.71 -11.47
N CYS A 356 -14.84 -16.68 -12.09
CA CYS A 356 -14.59 -15.40 -11.42
C CYS A 356 -15.89 -14.74 -10.93
N ALA A 357 -16.97 -14.82 -11.71
CA ALA A 357 -18.28 -14.25 -11.36
C ALA A 357 -18.95 -14.94 -10.16
N GLN A 358 -18.56 -16.17 -9.83
CA GLN A 358 -19.07 -16.90 -8.66
C GLN A 358 -18.35 -16.50 -7.36
N GLY A 359 -17.31 -15.66 -7.44
CA GLY A 359 -16.60 -15.09 -6.30
C GLY A 359 -15.45 -15.97 -5.77
N THR A 360 -14.90 -15.54 -4.64
CA THR A 360 -13.63 -16.04 -4.10
C THR A 360 -13.58 -17.56 -3.90
N GLY A 361 -14.65 -18.16 -3.35
CA GLY A 361 -14.69 -19.60 -3.09
C GLY A 361 -14.56 -20.46 -4.35
N ALA A 362 -15.21 -20.05 -5.45
CA ALA A 362 -15.16 -20.75 -6.72
C ALA A 362 -13.77 -20.63 -7.38
N ILE A 363 -13.18 -19.43 -7.35
CA ILE A 363 -11.81 -19.18 -7.82
C ILE A 363 -10.81 -20.09 -7.11
N ILE A 364 -10.83 -20.11 -5.78
CA ILE A 364 -9.89 -20.91 -4.98
C ILE A 364 -10.10 -22.41 -5.20
N ALA A 365 -11.35 -22.88 -5.26
CA ALA A 365 -11.65 -24.28 -5.55
C ALA A 365 -11.14 -24.70 -6.95
N PHE A 366 -11.33 -23.85 -7.95
CA PHE A 366 -10.81 -24.06 -9.30
C PHE A 366 -9.28 -24.14 -9.30
N LEU A 367 -8.59 -23.16 -8.73
CA LEU A 367 -7.12 -23.14 -8.67
C LEU A 367 -6.53 -24.32 -7.89
N LYS A 368 -7.22 -24.78 -6.85
CA LYS A 368 -6.84 -25.99 -6.11
C LYS A 368 -6.94 -27.25 -6.96
N GLN A 369 -8.06 -27.45 -7.66
CA GLN A 369 -8.24 -28.58 -8.57
C GLN A 369 -7.17 -28.57 -9.68
N GLU A 370 -6.85 -27.39 -10.19
CA GLU A 370 -5.82 -27.20 -11.20
C GLU A 370 -4.40 -27.48 -10.68
N ALA A 371 -4.12 -27.15 -9.42
CA ALA A 371 -2.88 -27.48 -8.75
C ALA A 371 -2.70 -29.00 -8.62
N GLU A 372 -3.76 -29.73 -8.26
CA GLU A 372 -3.79 -31.19 -8.04
C GLU A 372 -3.57 -32.01 -9.33
N LYS A 373 -3.74 -31.40 -10.52
CA LYS A 373 -3.48 -32.05 -11.82
C LYS A 373 -2.00 -32.38 -12.10
N GLY A 374 -1.08 -32.13 -11.16
CA GLY A 374 0.28 -32.66 -11.19
C GLY A 374 1.25 -32.00 -12.19
N ILE A 375 0.92 -30.82 -12.72
CA ILE A 375 1.82 -30.06 -13.61
C ILE A 375 2.76 -29.24 -12.73
N ASN A 376 4.07 -29.47 -12.82
CA ASN A 376 5.07 -28.69 -12.09
C ASN A 376 4.94 -27.18 -12.42
N GLU A 377 5.07 -26.30 -11.43
CA GLU A 377 4.95 -24.84 -11.57
C GLU A 377 5.89 -24.26 -12.64
N THR A 378 7.12 -24.78 -12.77
CA THR A 378 8.05 -24.38 -13.84
C THR A 378 7.49 -24.69 -15.23
N ILE A 379 6.85 -25.85 -15.39
CA ILE A 379 6.22 -26.24 -16.66
C ILE A 379 5.00 -25.34 -16.92
N ARG A 380 4.19 -25.06 -15.89
CA ARG A 380 3.03 -24.15 -16.00
C ARG A 380 3.44 -22.73 -16.39
N GLN A 381 4.47 -22.15 -15.78
CA GLN A 381 4.98 -20.81 -16.12
C GLN A 381 5.42 -20.73 -17.58
N ASN A 382 6.08 -21.79 -18.07
CA ASN A 382 6.50 -21.89 -19.47
C ASN A 382 5.31 -22.07 -20.43
N PHE A 383 4.33 -22.91 -20.09
CA PHE A 383 3.08 -23.04 -20.86
C PHE A 383 2.35 -21.70 -20.92
N ASN A 384 2.32 -20.99 -19.80
CA ASN A 384 1.71 -19.68 -19.66
C ASN A 384 2.39 -18.63 -20.54
N ARG A 385 3.72 -18.61 -20.56
CA ARG A 385 4.52 -17.71 -21.38
C ARG A 385 4.36 -18.02 -22.87
N LEU A 386 4.29 -19.30 -23.23
CA LEU A 386 4.08 -19.73 -24.60
C LEU A 386 2.66 -19.39 -25.08
N SER A 387 1.65 -19.59 -24.24
CA SER A 387 0.24 -19.44 -24.64
C SER A 387 -0.12 -18.02 -25.05
N VAL A 388 0.47 -17.00 -24.42
CA VAL A 388 0.25 -15.59 -24.78
C VAL A 388 1.03 -15.14 -26.02
N LYS A 389 1.97 -15.96 -26.53
CA LYS A 389 2.80 -15.66 -27.70
C LYS A 389 2.39 -16.44 -28.96
N VAL A 390 1.73 -17.58 -28.78
CA VAL A 390 1.22 -18.40 -29.89
C VAL A 390 0.00 -17.72 -30.50
N THR A 391 0.03 -17.52 -31.82
CA THR A 391 -1.09 -16.94 -32.58
C THR A 391 -2.11 -17.99 -32.98
N GLN A 392 -3.31 -17.57 -33.40
CA GLN A 392 -4.39 -18.49 -33.79
C GLN A 392 -4.01 -19.39 -34.98
N ALA A 393 -3.16 -18.88 -35.87
CA ALA A 393 -2.62 -19.63 -37.00
C ALA A 393 -1.61 -20.70 -36.56
N GLN A 394 -0.87 -20.46 -35.48
CA GLN A 394 0.15 -21.37 -34.94
C GLN A 394 -0.44 -22.41 -33.98
N TRP A 395 -1.56 -22.10 -33.33
CA TRP A 395 -2.20 -23.00 -32.36
C TRP A 395 -2.66 -24.33 -32.97
N LYS A 396 -3.41 -24.30 -34.07
CA LYS A 396 -3.98 -25.53 -34.68
C LYS A 396 -2.89 -26.52 -35.14
N PRO A 397 -1.79 -26.09 -35.79
CA PRO A 397 -0.64 -26.94 -36.06
C PRO A 397 0.02 -27.51 -34.79
N LEU A 398 0.21 -26.68 -33.76
CA LEU A 398 0.81 -27.09 -32.49
C LEU A 398 -0.03 -28.16 -31.78
N ALA A 399 -1.34 -27.98 -31.67
CA ALA A 399 -2.22 -28.98 -31.06
C ALA A 399 -2.15 -30.34 -31.79
N ARG A 400 -2.05 -30.31 -33.12
CA ARG A 400 -1.91 -31.54 -33.93
C ARG A 400 -0.55 -32.21 -33.74
N SER A 401 0.56 -31.47 -33.64
CA SER A 401 1.88 -32.05 -33.41
C SER A 401 1.97 -32.72 -32.03
N LEU A 402 1.28 -32.16 -31.04
CA LEU A 402 1.12 -32.72 -29.69
C LEU A 402 0.11 -33.90 -29.63
N GLY A 403 -0.42 -34.34 -30.78
CA GLY A 403 -1.32 -35.48 -30.86
C GLY A 403 -2.69 -35.23 -30.23
N LEU A 404 -3.17 -33.97 -30.27
CA LEU A 404 -4.48 -33.55 -29.77
C LEU A 404 -5.35 -33.02 -30.91
N ASN A 405 -6.67 -33.18 -30.76
CA ASN A 405 -7.63 -32.60 -31.69
C ASN A 405 -8.04 -31.19 -31.20
N PRO A 406 -7.78 -30.12 -31.96
CA PRO A 406 -8.18 -28.76 -31.57
C PRO A 406 -9.68 -28.63 -31.27
N GLY A 407 -10.53 -29.43 -31.92
CA GLY A 407 -11.99 -29.39 -31.74
C GLY A 407 -12.49 -30.00 -30.43
N THR A 408 -11.66 -30.73 -29.70
CA THR A 408 -12.03 -31.34 -28.40
C THR A 408 -11.52 -30.53 -27.20
N ILE A 409 -10.78 -29.45 -27.45
CA ILE A 409 -10.20 -28.61 -26.40
C ILE A 409 -11.27 -27.63 -25.91
N LYS A 410 -11.70 -27.83 -24.67
CA LYS A 410 -12.66 -26.95 -24.00
C LYS A 410 -11.90 -25.72 -23.48
N ALA A 411 -11.88 -24.66 -24.27
CA ALA A 411 -11.46 -23.34 -23.84
C ALA A 411 -12.61 -22.60 -23.12
N SER A 412 -12.26 -21.61 -22.31
CA SER A 412 -13.16 -20.71 -21.60
C SER A 412 -14.02 -19.88 -22.57
N ALA A 413 -13.50 -19.57 -23.76
CA ALA A 413 -14.23 -18.93 -24.85
C ALA A 413 -13.79 -19.45 -26.24
N PRO A 414 -14.69 -19.43 -27.26
CA PRO A 414 -14.40 -19.97 -28.60
C PRO A 414 -13.27 -19.25 -29.36
N ASP A 415 -12.95 -18.01 -29.01
CA ASP A 415 -11.96 -17.16 -29.68
C ASP A 415 -10.75 -16.79 -28.79
N ASP A 416 -10.67 -17.33 -27.57
CA ASP A 416 -9.55 -17.09 -26.65
C ASP A 416 -8.36 -17.97 -27.04
N VAL A 417 -7.53 -17.47 -27.96
CA VAL A 417 -6.34 -18.18 -28.45
C VAL A 417 -5.36 -18.52 -27.32
N PRO A 418 -5.02 -17.60 -26.40
CA PRO A 418 -4.16 -17.96 -25.27
C PRO A 418 -4.70 -19.08 -24.39
N ASP A 419 -6.00 -19.10 -24.09
CA ASP A 419 -6.57 -20.20 -23.31
C ASP A 419 -6.62 -21.50 -24.13
N GLN A 420 -6.99 -21.45 -25.40
CA GLN A 420 -6.94 -22.60 -26.30
C GLN A 420 -5.56 -23.25 -26.33
N VAL A 421 -4.50 -22.46 -26.45
CA VAL A 421 -3.12 -22.93 -26.43
C VAL A 421 -2.75 -23.49 -25.06
N TYR A 422 -3.11 -22.81 -23.97
CA TYR A 422 -2.79 -23.28 -22.62
C TYR A 422 -3.48 -24.62 -22.32
N GLN A 423 -4.79 -24.73 -22.59
CA GLN A 423 -5.54 -25.98 -22.43
C GLN A 423 -4.95 -27.10 -23.29
N THR A 424 -4.44 -26.78 -24.49
CA THR A 424 -3.72 -27.76 -25.33
C THR A 424 -2.50 -28.32 -24.62
N LEU A 425 -1.64 -27.45 -24.07
CA LEU A 425 -0.42 -27.85 -23.39
C LEU A 425 -0.72 -28.63 -22.09
N VAL A 426 -1.76 -28.23 -21.36
CA VAL A 426 -2.25 -28.93 -20.17
C VAL A 426 -2.78 -30.32 -20.53
N GLN A 427 -3.63 -30.43 -21.55
CA GLN A 427 -4.17 -31.71 -22.03
C GLN A 427 -3.05 -32.62 -22.56
N TRP A 428 -2.05 -32.05 -23.23
CA TRP A 428 -0.87 -32.79 -23.69
C TRP A 428 -0.08 -33.34 -22.50
N LYS A 429 0.15 -32.52 -21.47
CA LYS A 429 0.81 -32.96 -20.24
C LYS A 429 0.05 -34.05 -19.50
N LEU A 430 -1.28 -33.95 -19.44
CA LEU A 430 -2.13 -34.98 -18.83
C LEU A 430 -2.14 -36.30 -19.62
N LYS A 431 -2.07 -36.22 -20.95
CA LYS A 431 -2.07 -37.39 -21.83
C LYS A 431 -0.74 -38.13 -21.83
N GLU A 432 0.38 -37.41 -21.94
CA GLU A 432 1.71 -37.98 -22.14
C GLU A 432 2.53 -38.10 -20.83
N GLY A 433 2.02 -37.56 -19.72
CA GLY A 433 2.58 -37.77 -18.38
C GLY A 433 4.05 -37.30 -18.24
N GLU A 434 4.95 -38.20 -17.85
CA GLU A 434 6.38 -37.91 -17.69
C GLU A 434 7.09 -37.58 -19.01
N ALA A 435 6.58 -38.05 -20.15
CA ALA A 435 7.17 -37.78 -21.46
C ALA A 435 6.94 -36.34 -21.96
N ALA A 436 5.92 -35.64 -21.43
CA ALA A 436 5.64 -34.25 -21.74
C ALA A 436 6.59 -33.30 -20.97
N THR A 437 7.83 -33.20 -21.42
CA THR A 437 8.89 -32.35 -20.85
C THR A 437 9.05 -31.04 -21.64
N LEU A 438 9.69 -30.02 -21.05
CA LEU A 438 9.98 -28.77 -21.77
C LEU A 438 10.87 -28.98 -23.01
N PRO A 439 11.90 -29.85 -22.99
CA PRO A 439 12.65 -30.21 -24.20
C PRO A 439 11.80 -30.88 -25.28
N ALA A 440 10.88 -31.77 -24.90
CA ALA A 440 9.95 -32.37 -25.87
C ALA A 440 9.05 -31.32 -26.53
N LEU A 441 8.57 -30.33 -25.74
CA LEU A 441 7.80 -29.22 -26.27
C LEU A 441 8.64 -28.31 -27.20
N GLN A 442 9.90 -28.03 -26.85
CA GLN A 442 10.83 -27.30 -27.71
C GLN A 442 11.04 -28.00 -29.05
N GLN A 443 11.22 -29.32 -29.02
CA GLN A 443 11.39 -30.12 -30.23
C GLN A 443 10.16 -30.02 -31.14
N HIS A 444 8.95 -30.19 -30.59
CA HIS A 444 7.71 -30.02 -31.35
C HIS A 444 7.56 -28.62 -31.96
N LEU A 445 8.01 -27.57 -31.28
CA LEU A 445 8.00 -26.20 -31.80
C LEU A 445 9.00 -26.02 -32.96
N ARG A 446 10.21 -26.57 -32.84
CA ARG A 446 11.24 -26.52 -33.90
C ARG A 446 10.82 -27.31 -35.14
N GLU A 447 10.22 -28.49 -34.96
CA GLU A 447 9.69 -29.31 -36.07
C GLU A 447 8.58 -28.61 -36.86
N LEU A 448 7.84 -27.70 -36.22
CA LEU A 448 6.83 -26.85 -36.87
C LEU A 448 7.41 -25.55 -37.47
N GLY A 449 8.72 -25.32 -37.35
CA GLY A 449 9.38 -24.08 -37.80
C GLY A 449 9.08 -22.86 -36.90
N PHE A 450 8.71 -23.09 -35.64
CA PHE A 450 8.41 -22.04 -34.67
C PHE A 450 9.63 -21.76 -33.76
N ASP A 451 10.79 -21.52 -34.36
CA ASP A 451 12.07 -21.41 -33.65
C ASP A 451 12.08 -20.30 -32.58
N GLN A 452 11.48 -19.14 -32.90
CA GLN A 452 11.34 -18.02 -31.95
C GLN A 452 10.49 -18.37 -30.72
N LEU A 453 9.54 -19.31 -30.86
CA LEU A 453 8.73 -19.78 -29.73
C LEU A 453 9.46 -20.85 -28.91
N ALA A 454 10.28 -21.69 -29.57
CA ALA A 454 11.11 -22.70 -28.89
C ALA A 454 12.21 -22.05 -28.02
N GLU A 455 12.79 -20.93 -28.47
CA GLU A 455 13.77 -20.14 -27.71
C GLU A 455 13.20 -19.50 -26.44
N LEU A 456 11.87 -19.37 -26.32
CA LEU A 456 11.23 -18.85 -25.12
C LEU A 456 11.24 -19.84 -23.95
N LEU A 457 11.47 -21.13 -24.22
CA LEU A 457 11.53 -22.19 -23.22
C LEU A 457 13.00 -22.38 -22.77
N PRO A 458 13.28 -22.71 -21.49
CA PRO A 458 14.64 -22.87 -20.97
C PRO A 458 15.40 -24.02 -21.66
N GLN A 459 16.67 -23.81 -22.01
CA GLN A 459 17.55 -24.82 -22.64
C GLN A 459 18.09 -25.79 -21.58
N THR A 460 18.04 -27.11 -21.82
CA THR A 460 18.72 -28.11 -20.97
C THR A 460 20.06 -28.52 -21.57
N PRO A 461 21.11 -28.73 -20.76
CA PRO A 461 22.42 -29.14 -21.24
C PRO A 461 22.46 -30.65 -21.51
N GLY A 462 22.70 -31.05 -22.76
CA GLY A 462 23.03 -32.43 -23.11
C GLY A 462 22.44 -32.88 -24.43
N GLU A 463 23.27 -32.88 -25.47
CA GLU A 463 23.41 -33.92 -26.50
C GLU A 463 24.20 -33.35 -27.70
N GLU A 464 25.53 -33.37 -27.60
CA GLU A 464 26.38 -33.49 -28.78
C GLU A 464 27.47 -34.55 -28.48
N GLY A 465 27.53 -35.57 -29.33
CA GLY A 465 28.71 -36.42 -29.49
C GLY A 465 29.02 -36.55 -30.98
N PRO A 466 30.14 -37.17 -31.39
CA PRO A 466 31.46 -37.19 -30.79
C PRO A 466 32.48 -36.49 -31.73
N LYS A 467 33.41 -35.70 -31.20
CA LYS A 467 34.71 -35.47 -31.86
C LYS A 467 35.83 -35.93 -30.94
N HIS A 468 36.60 -36.87 -31.47
CA HIS A 468 37.74 -37.56 -30.87
C HIS A 468 38.89 -36.61 -30.45
N PRO A 469 39.83 -37.09 -29.64
CA PRO A 469 40.33 -36.41 -28.46
C PRO A 469 41.80 -35.98 -28.64
N SER A 470 42.18 -34.91 -27.96
CA SER A 470 43.57 -34.76 -27.53
C SER A 470 43.60 -34.17 -26.13
N GLU A 471 43.89 -35.06 -25.18
CA GLU A 471 44.70 -34.85 -23.98
C GLU A 471 44.48 -33.52 -23.22
N ALA A 472 43.60 -33.54 -22.23
CA ALA A 472 43.93 -33.86 -20.83
C ALA A 472 44.44 -32.65 -20.03
N ASN A 473 43.54 -32.19 -19.15
CA ASN A 473 43.76 -31.55 -17.86
C ASN A 473 44.60 -30.25 -17.81
N LYS A 474 43.91 -29.12 -17.60
CA LYS A 474 43.99 -28.35 -16.33
C LYS A 474 43.03 -27.16 -16.28
N SER A 475 42.45 -26.99 -15.09
CA SER A 475 41.68 -25.86 -14.53
C SER A 475 40.20 -25.72 -14.95
N ASN A 476 39.31 -26.27 -14.11
CA ASN A 476 38.04 -25.62 -13.79
C ASN A 476 38.37 -24.19 -13.33
N LYS A 477 38.15 -23.22 -14.19
CA LYS A 477 38.08 -21.81 -13.82
C LYS A 477 36.68 -21.34 -14.16
N VAL A 478 35.90 -21.10 -13.12
CA VAL A 478 34.63 -20.39 -13.19
C VAL A 478 34.90 -19.06 -13.89
N ASP A 479 34.19 -18.77 -14.98
CA ASP A 479 34.29 -17.45 -15.62
C ASP A 479 33.64 -16.42 -14.69
N VAL A 480 34.48 -15.53 -14.15
CA VAL A 480 34.04 -14.44 -13.25
C VAL A 480 33.04 -13.50 -13.93
N GLY A 481 33.02 -13.46 -15.27
CA GLY A 481 32.08 -12.66 -16.05
C GLY A 481 30.61 -13.02 -15.82
N ASN A 482 30.31 -14.26 -15.47
CA ASN A 482 28.94 -14.71 -15.18
C ASN A 482 28.31 -14.01 -13.95
N TYR A 483 29.14 -13.37 -13.12
CA TYR A 483 28.73 -12.68 -11.90
C TYR A 483 28.62 -11.16 -12.09
N PHE A 484 29.00 -10.62 -13.25
CA PHE A 484 29.05 -9.18 -13.46
C PHE A 484 27.66 -8.55 -13.41
N ASP A 485 26.64 -9.19 -13.97
CA ASP A 485 25.28 -8.66 -13.93
C ASP A 485 24.74 -8.54 -12.50
N GLN A 486 25.08 -9.49 -11.62
CA GLN A 486 24.73 -9.46 -10.21
C GLN A 486 25.47 -8.35 -9.45
N VAL A 487 26.76 -8.17 -9.72
CA VAL A 487 27.54 -7.06 -9.13
C VAL A 487 27.06 -5.71 -9.64
N ILE A 488 26.79 -5.56 -10.93
CA ILE A 488 26.30 -4.30 -11.53
C ILE A 488 24.94 -3.93 -10.94
N THR A 489 24.04 -4.90 -10.80
CA THR A 489 22.69 -4.68 -10.24
C THR A 489 22.77 -4.10 -8.83
N ASN A 490 23.70 -4.60 -8.02
CA ASN A 490 23.77 -4.23 -6.60
C ASN A 490 24.76 -3.10 -6.31
N VAL A 491 25.76 -2.84 -7.16
CA VAL A 491 26.94 -2.02 -6.80
C VAL A 491 27.25 -0.92 -7.81
N SER A 492 26.47 -0.81 -8.90
CA SER A 492 26.68 0.19 -9.97
C SER A 492 26.74 1.63 -9.48
N TYR A 493 26.00 1.99 -8.43
CA TYR A 493 26.01 3.34 -7.85
C TYR A 493 27.33 3.71 -7.15
N LYS A 494 28.13 2.70 -6.75
CA LYS A 494 29.48 2.84 -6.14
C LYS A 494 30.60 2.40 -7.09
N TRP A 495 30.39 2.41 -8.40
CA TRP A 495 31.36 1.88 -9.38
C TRP A 495 32.78 2.46 -9.25
N GLN A 496 32.93 3.70 -8.78
CA GLN A 496 34.24 4.34 -8.55
C GLN A 496 34.99 3.74 -7.35
N ASP A 497 34.27 3.37 -6.28
CA ASP A 497 34.85 2.68 -5.14
C ASP A 497 35.24 1.26 -5.54
N LEU A 498 34.40 0.59 -6.34
CA LEU A 498 34.69 -0.73 -6.89
C LEU A 498 35.96 -0.69 -7.75
N ALA A 499 36.08 0.30 -8.65
CA ALA A 499 37.28 0.51 -9.46
C ALA A 499 38.53 0.71 -8.60
N ARG A 500 38.44 1.50 -7.51
CA ARG A 500 39.57 1.70 -6.58
C ARG A 500 39.96 0.41 -5.88
N LYS A 501 39.00 -0.42 -5.45
CA LYS A 501 39.27 -1.72 -4.80
C LYS A 501 39.79 -2.77 -5.77
N LEU A 502 39.42 -2.67 -7.04
CA LEU A 502 39.96 -3.49 -8.13
C LEU A 502 41.30 -2.97 -8.69
N GLY A 503 41.90 -1.94 -8.07
CA GLY A 503 43.26 -1.49 -8.36
C GLY A 503 43.43 -0.43 -9.45
N TYR A 504 42.35 0.29 -9.82
CA TYR A 504 42.42 1.36 -10.81
C TYR A 504 43.06 2.63 -10.23
N ARG A 505 43.94 3.26 -11.01
CA ARG A 505 44.53 4.56 -10.69
C ARG A 505 43.53 5.68 -10.94
N ARG A 506 43.70 6.80 -10.25
CA ARG A 506 42.81 7.99 -10.34
C ARG A 506 42.65 8.52 -11.77
N GLY A 507 43.67 8.37 -12.63
CA GLY A 507 43.60 8.74 -14.05
C GLY A 507 42.73 7.79 -14.90
N GLU A 508 42.74 6.49 -14.60
CA GLU A 508 41.92 5.48 -15.31
C GLU A 508 40.44 5.66 -14.97
N ILE A 509 40.12 5.95 -13.71
CA ILE A 509 38.74 6.23 -13.27
C ILE A 509 38.19 7.50 -13.93
N ARG A 510 38.99 8.58 -14.01
CA ARG A 510 38.59 9.81 -14.71
C ARG A 510 38.39 9.60 -16.22
N SER A 511 39.15 8.70 -16.83
CA SER A 511 38.96 8.34 -18.25
C SER A 511 37.62 7.65 -18.49
N ILE A 512 37.22 6.72 -17.61
CA ILE A 512 35.91 6.04 -17.68
C ILE A 512 34.78 7.04 -17.37
N GLU A 513 35.01 7.96 -16.43
CA GLU A 513 34.05 9.00 -16.07
C GLU A 513 33.76 9.99 -17.21
N ALA A 514 34.78 10.35 -17.99
CA ALA A 514 34.72 11.29 -19.10
C ALA A 514 34.32 10.65 -20.46
N THR A 515 33.97 9.36 -20.48
CA THR A 515 33.58 8.66 -21.71
C THR A 515 32.10 8.93 -22.04
N ASP A 516 31.83 9.75 -23.07
CA ASP A 516 30.47 10.20 -23.45
C ASP A 516 29.49 9.08 -23.84
N SER A 517 29.99 7.90 -24.22
CA SER A 517 29.15 6.73 -24.53
C SER A 517 28.61 6.00 -23.30
N LEU A 518 29.19 6.21 -22.11
CA LEU A 518 28.78 5.54 -20.86
C LEU A 518 27.89 6.49 -20.04
N ARG A 519 26.58 6.45 -20.30
CA ARG A 519 25.61 7.43 -19.77
C ARG A 519 25.12 7.10 -18.36
N SER A 520 25.14 5.83 -17.95
CA SER A 520 24.66 5.41 -16.62
C SER A 520 25.78 4.89 -15.69
N PRO A 521 25.59 4.92 -14.36
CA PRO A 521 26.48 4.26 -13.41
C PRO A 521 26.66 2.76 -13.69
N SER A 522 25.63 2.09 -14.20
CA SER A 522 25.68 0.67 -14.57
C SER A 522 26.58 0.40 -15.78
N ASP A 523 26.55 1.28 -16.78
CA ASP A 523 27.45 1.19 -17.95
C ASP A 523 28.91 1.40 -17.52
N LYS A 524 29.16 2.37 -16.64
CA LYS A 524 30.50 2.64 -16.08
C LYS A 524 31.00 1.48 -15.19
N CYS A 525 30.10 0.86 -14.42
CA CYS A 525 30.41 -0.32 -13.60
C CYS A 525 30.76 -1.54 -14.46
N ARG A 526 29.97 -1.79 -15.52
CA ARG A 526 30.24 -2.86 -16.49
C ARG A 526 31.59 -2.67 -17.15
N GLU A 527 31.88 -1.46 -17.62
CA GLU A 527 33.17 -1.11 -18.23
C GLU A 527 34.35 -1.35 -17.26
N VAL A 528 34.18 -1.05 -15.96
CA VAL A 528 35.20 -1.33 -14.94
C VAL A 528 35.41 -2.83 -14.78
N LEU A 529 34.36 -3.64 -14.69
CA LEU A 529 34.47 -5.08 -14.49
C LEU A 529 35.07 -5.79 -15.72
N GLU A 530 34.64 -5.39 -16.92
CA GLU A 530 35.16 -5.90 -18.19
C GLU A 530 36.64 -5.57 -18.37
N LYS A 531 37.02 -4.31 -18.20
CA LYS A 531 38.44 -3.92 -18.25
C LYS A 531 39.27 -4.57 -17.15
N TRP A 532 38.69 -4.83 -15.99
CA TRP A 532 39.39 -5.49 -14.89
C TRP A 532 39.67 -6.95 -15.25
N ARG A 533 38.68 -7.65 -15.81
CA ARG A 533 38.82 -9.00 -16.34
C ARG A 533 39.88 -9.08 -17.43
N GLU A 534 39.88 -8.14 -18.37
CA GLU A 534 40.86 -8.09 -19.47
C GLU A 534 42.28 -7.79 -18.96
N LYS A 535 42.42 -6.85 -18.02
CA LYS A 535 43.72 -6.41 -17.49
C LYS A 535 44.37 -7.46 -16.60
N HIS A 536 43.58 -8.25 -15.86
CA HIS A 536 44.08 -9.21 -14.89
C HIS A 536 43.95 -10.68 -15.33
N ALA A 537 43.25 -10.97 -16.44
CA ALA A 537 43.16 -12.29 -17.08
C ALA A 537 43.04 -13.47 -16.10
N SER A 538 44.13 -14.22 -15.87
CA SER A 538 44.15 -15.38 -14.97
C SER A 538 43.97 -15.04 -13.48
N ASP A 539 44.17 -13.79 -13.08
CA ASP A 539 44.10 -13.32 -11.70
C ASP A 539 42.75 -12.64 -11.38
N ALA A 540 41.91 -12.42 -12.41
CA ALA A 540 40.53 -11.97 -12.26
C ALA A 540 39.65 -13.12 -11.76
N THR A 541 39.78 -13.48 -10.50
CA THR A 541 39.04 -14.58 -9.87
C THR A 541 37.82 -14.08 -9.10
N LEU A 542 36.83 -14.95 -8.91
CA LEU A 542 35.66 -14.72 -8.07
C LEU A 542 36.03 -14.28 -6.65
N GLN A 543 37.10 -14.85 -6.10
CA GLN A 543 37.60 -14.52 -4.77
C GLN A 543 38.10 -13.07 -4.68
N VAL A 544 38.83 -12.58 -5.69
CA VAL A 544 39.30 -11.18 -5.73
C VAL A 544 38.12 -10.21 -5.86
N LEU A 545 37.09 -10.58 -6.62
CA LEU A 545 35.87 -9.78 -6.75
C LEU A 545 35.07 -9.76 -5.43
N GLN A 546 34.95 -10.89 -4.75
CA GLN A 546 34.31 -11.00 -3.43
C GLN A 546 35.05 -10.18 -2.37
N GLU A 547 36.38 -10.25 -2.33
CA GLU A 547 37.19 -9.45 -1.40
C GLU A 547 37.06 -7.95 -1.69
N ALA A 548 37.02 -7.54 -2.96
CA ALA A 548 36.77 -6.15 -3.34
C ALA A 548 35.40 -5.67 -2.82
N LEU A 549 34.36 -6.50 -2.94
CA LEU A 549 33.01 -6.22 -2.44
C LEU A 549 32.92 -6.15 -0.91
N ILE A 550 33.53 -7.12 -0.21
CA ILE A 550 33.60 -7.12 1.26
C ILE A 550 34.30 -5.86 1.78
N ASN A 551 35.38 -5.44 1.11
CA ASN A 551 36.14 -4.23 1.46
C ASN A 551 35.42 -2.91 1.13
N MET A 552 34.26 -2.96 0.47
CA MET A 552 33.34 -1.85 0.28
C MET A 552 32.09 -1.95 1.16
N GLU A 553 32.08 -2.90 2.12
CA GLU A 553 30.94 -3.21 2.99
C GLU A 553 29.74 -3.83 2.24
N GLU A 554 29.92 -4.27 0.99
CA GLU A 554 28.91 -4.97 0.18
C GLU A 554 28.89 -6.48 0.45
N ARG A 555 28.81 -6.87 1.74
CA ARG A 555 28.96 -8.27 2.19
C ARG A 555 27.87 -9.20 1.65
N LEU A 556 26.64 -8.72 1.57
CA LEU A 556 25.51 -9.50 1.03
C LEU A 556 25.70 -9.83 -0.45
N THR A 557 26.18 -8.86 -1.23
CA THR A 557 26.51 -9.08 -2.65
C THR A 557 27.66 -10.08 -2.76
N ALA A 558 28.75 -9.91 -1.99
CA ALA A 558 29.88 -10.85 -1.99
C ALA A 558 29.48 -12.29 -1.61
N GLU A 559 28.63 -12.45 -0.59
CA GLU A 559 28.12 -13.75 -0.13
C GLU A 559 27.18 -14.40 -1.14
N SER A 560 26.51 -13.60 -1.97
CA SER A 560 25.61 -14.07 -3.03
C SER A 560 26.34 -14.57 -4.29
N LEU A 561 27.65 -14.30 -4.44
CA LEU A 561 28.47 -14.77 -5.57
C LEU A 561 29.06 -16.17 -5.31
N LYS A 562 28.38 -17.08 -4.59
CA LYS A 562 28.91 -18.41 -4.28
C LYS A 562 28.66 -19.39 -5.43
N ASP A 563 29.68 -20.19 -5.73
CA ASP A 563 29.61 -21.32 -6.65
C ASP A 563 28.96 -22.52 -5.93
N ASP A 564 27.98 -23.18 -6.56
CA ASP A 564 27.40 -24.45 -6.09
C ASP A 564 28.44 -25.56 -6.23
N MET A 565 29.34 -25.69 -5.24
CA MET A 565 30.14 -26.91 -5.04
C MET A 565 29.46 -27.76 -3.97
N PRO A 566 29.22 -29.06 -4.22
CA PRO A 566 28.56 -29.93 -3.25
C PRO A 566 29.42 -30.05 -1.98
N SER A 567 28.75 -29.88 -0.85
CA SER A 567 29.29 -30.00 0.50
C SER A 567 30.00 -31.34 0.67
N ARG A 568 31.32 -31.33 0.89
CA ARG A 568 32.02 -32.47 1.48
C ARG A 568 31.80 -32.47 2.99
N GLU A 569 30.64 -32.95 3.43
CA GLU A 569 30.54 -33.61 4.73
C GLU A 569 30.73 -35.11 4.51
N GLY A 570 31.65 -35.70 5.28
CA GLY A 570 31.88 -37.14 5.30
C GLY A 570 33.31 -37.53 4.98
N LEU A 571 34.21 -37.38 5.96
CA LEU A 571 35.22 -38.38 6.31
C LEU A 571 35.70 -38.06 7.74
N SER A 572 35.21 -38.85 8.70
CA SER A 572 35.78 -38.91 10.04
C SER A 572 37.13 -39.63 10.00
N SER A 573 37.96 -39.29 10.99
CA SER A 573 38.94 -40.17 11.67
C SER A 573 39.97 -40.91 10.81
N SER A 574 41.22 -40.46 10.84
CA SER A 574 42.35 -41.26 11.33
C SER A 574 43.68 -40.48 11.25
N ASP A 575 44.30 -40.35 12.42
CA ASP A 575 45.74 -40.54 12.69
C ASP A 575 46.83 -39.65 12.05
N LYS A 576 47.51 -38.99 13.01
CA LYS A 576 48.95 -38.65 13.12
C LYS A 576 49.54 -37.52 12.30
#